data_AF-X0XSD5-F1
#
_entry.id   AF-X0XSD5-F1
#
_cell.length_a   1.000
_cell.length_b   1.000
_cell.length_c   1.000
_cell.angle_alpha   90.00
_cell.angle_beta   90.00
_cell.angle_gamma   90.00
#
_symmetry.space_group_name_H-M   'P 1'
#
loop_
_entity.id
_entity.type
_entity.pdbx_description
1 polymer ?
#
loop_
_entity_poly.entity_id
_entity_poly.type
_entity_poly.pdbx_seq_one_letter_code
_entity_poly.pdbx_strand_id
1 'polypeptide(L)'
;VFEHSWQLLSEEQRASFQRLSIFRGGFTRQAAEQIAGVNLTMLAEFMSKSLIRQSVEGRYDIHGLLRQYAQEQLSLDSEEQQAVKENHSRYFAHFLQERRDALDREQTPQLRDEIRPDISNLKDAVNHAFRIWEEAEALGFMRDFCAFYRSTNYYEGLDVLRQISRGLRDDGIEMELGSPRGTMLLAITAFECAFESSLGSSEHKQVAEDILPILRETELTPELANCLLALGCYRVFSSDYSTAIANLSESTSL
;
A
#
# COMPACT_ATOMS: atom_id res chain seq x y z
N VAL A 1 -30.86 -0.27 -15.93
CA VAL A 1 -30.27 -1.50 -16.53
C VAL A 1 -29.52 -2.30 -15.47
N PHE A 2 -28.60 -1.71 -14.70
CA PHE A 2 -27.83 -2.42 -13.66
C PHE A 2 -28.68 -3.05 -12.55
N GLU A 3 -29.64 -2.30 -12.00
CA GLU A 3 -30.55 -2.81 -10.97
C GLU A 3 -31.38 -4.01 -11.48
N HIS A 4 -31.71 -4.05 -12.77
CA HIS A 4 -32.39 -5.18 -13.36
C HIS A 4 -31.47 -6.41 -13.48
N SER A 5 -30.23 -6.23 -13.95
CA SER A 5 -29.23 -7.30 -13.96
C SER A 5 -28.91 -7.82 -12.54
N TRP A 6 -28.92 -6.93 -11.54
CA TRP A 6 -28.75 -7.26 -10.12
C TRP A 6 -29.90 -8.09 -9.56
N GLN A 7 -31.15 -7.71 -9.89
CA GLN A 7 -32.34 -8.44 -9.47
C GLN A 7 -32.40 -9.87 -10.03
N LEU A 8 -31.72 -10.15 -11.14
CA LEU A 8 -31.60 -11.47 -11.75
C LEU A 8 -30.52 -12.37 -11.13
N LEU A 9 -29.74 -11.85 -10.18
CA LEU A 9 -28.78 -12.64 -9.41
C LEU A 9 -29.46 -13.33 -8.24
N SER A 10 -29.05 -14.57 -7.96
CA SER A 10 -29.36 -15.24 -6.70
C SER A 10 -28.73 -14.49 -5.53
N GLU A 11 -29.19 -14.77 -4.30
CA GLU A 11 -28.60 -14.16 -3.10
C GLU A 11 -27.10 -14.46 -2.97
N GLU A 12 -26.70 -15.70 -3.23
CA GLU A 12 -25.28 -16.12 -3.24
C GLU A 12 -24.46 -15.37 -4.30
N GLN A 13 -25.02 -15.18 -5.50
CA GLN A 13 -24.37 -14.41 -6.56
C GLN A 13 -24.22 -12.94 -6.18
N ARG A 14 -25.24 -12.34 -5.55
CA ARG A 14 -25.17 -10.94 -5.08
C ARG A 14 -24.10 -10.78 -4.01
N ALA A 15 -24.09 -11.65 -2.99
CA ALA A 15 -23.09 -11.62 -1.93
C ALA A 15 -21.66 -11.78 -2.48
N SER A 16 -21.46 -12.73 -3.39
CA SER A 16 -20.16 -12.94 -4.04
C SER A 16 -19.72 -11.74 -4.89
N PHE A 17 -20.65 -11.12 -5.63
CA PHE A 17 -20.33 -9.94 -6.43
C PHE A 17 -20.10 -8.68 -5.59
N GLN A 18 -20.82 -8.53 -4.46
CA GLN A 18 -20.56 -7.49 -3.46
C GLN A 18 -19.13 -7.58 -2.95
N ARG A 19 -18.67 -8.77 -2.55
CA ARG A 19 -17.27 -8.96 -2.09
C ARG A 19 -16.25 -8.61 -3.17
N LEU A 20 -16.47 -9.00 -4.43
CA LEU A 20 -15.60 -8.65 -5.56
C LEU A 20 -15.47 -7.12 -5.78
N SER A 21 -16.42 -6.32 -5.29
CA SER A 21 -16.35 -4.87 -5.41
C SER A 21 -15.17 -4.23 -4.67
N ILE A 22 -14.52 -4.98 -3.77
CA ILE A 22 -13.32 -4.54 -3.04
C ILE A 22 -12.15 -4.24 -3.98
N PHE A 23 -12.07 -4.92 -5.13
CA PHE A 23 -10.98 -4.72 -6.08
C PHE A 23 -11.10 -3.38 -6.80
N ARG A 24 -10.08 -2.54 -6.65
CA ARG A 24 -9.91 -1.32 -7.43
C ARG A 24 -9.07 -1.60 -8.66
N GLY A 25 -9.74 -1.70 -9.80
CA GLY A 25 -9.16 -2.14 -11.06
C GLY A 25 -9.46 -3.61 -11.28
N GLY A 26 -8.50 -4.34 -11.85
CA GLY A 26 -8.65 -5.77 -12.09
C GLY A 26 -8.12 -6.65 -10.96
N PHE A 27 -8.33 -7.95 -11.09
CA PHE A 27 -7.88 -8.96 -10.14
C PHE A 27 -7.56 -10.28 -10.83
N THR A 28 -6.75 -11.12 -10.18
CA THR A 28 -6.48 -12.48 -10.63
C THR A 28 -7.55 -13.45 -10.11
N ARG A 29 -7.64 -14.64 -10.71
CA ARG A 29 -8.48 -15.73 -10.17
C ARG A 29 -8.13 -16.03 -8.71
N GLN A 30 -6.84 -16.11 -8.39
CA GLN A 30 -6.36 -16.43 -7.05
C GLN A 30 -6.78 -15.36 -6.03
N ALA A 31 -6.66 -14.08 -6.41
CA ALA A 31 -7.12 -12.98 -5.57
C ALA A 31 -8.64 -13.05 -5.32
N ALA A 32 -9.45 -13.30 -6.35
CA ALA A 32 -10.90 -13.45 -6.22
C ALA A 32 -11.29 -14.58 -5.25
N GLU A 33 -10.58 -15.71 -5.32
CA GLU A 33 -10.82 -16.87 -4.47
C GLU A 33 -10.42 -16.60 -3.02
N GLN A 34 -9.24 -16.05 -2.78
CA GLN A 34 -8.71 -15.80 -1.43
C GLN A 34 -9.39 -14.63 -0.72
N ILE A 35 -9.71 -13.56 -1.43
CA ILE A 35 -10.26 -12.33 -0.82
C ILE A 35 -11.79 -12.40 -0.73
N ALA A 36 -12.43 -12.81 -1.82
CA ALA A 36 -13.89 -12.74 -1.98
C ALA A 36 -14.58 -14.12 -1.93
N GLY A 37 -13.82 -15.21 -1.76
CA GLY A 37 -14.38 -16.57 -1.77
C GLY A 37 -14.98 -16.98 -3.11
N VAL A 38 -14.62 -16.29 -4.20
CA VAL A 38 -15.22 -16.50 -5.52
C VAL A 38 -14.38 -17.45 -6.35
N ASN A 39 -14.90 -18.67 -6.54
CA ASN A 39 -14.26 -19.70 -7.34
C ASN A 39 -14.46 -19.49 -8.86
N LEU A 40 -13.79 -20.33 -9.67
CA LEU A 40 -13.82 -20.25 -11.13
C LEU A 40 -15.23 -20.39 -11.72
N THR A 41 -16.08 -21.26 -11.15
CA THR A 41 -17.45 -21.47 -11.63
C THR A 41 -18.26 -20.18 -11.49
N MET A 42 -18.17 -19.51 -10.34
CA MET A 42 -18.86 -18.25 -10.11
C MET A 42 -18.32 -17.12 -11.00
N LEU A 43 -17.00 -17.07 -11.24
CA LEU A 43 -16.42 -16.13 -12.21
C LEU A 43 -16.97 -16.37 -13.63
N ALA A 44 -17.11 -17.62 -14.06
CA ALA A 44 -17.69 -17.97 -15.36
C ALA A 44 -19.16 -17.54 -15.48
N GLU A 45 -19.94 -17.69 -14.41
CA GLU A 45 -21.32 -17.19 -14.37
C GLU A 45 -21.38 -15.66 -14.48
N PHE A 46 -20.55 -14.94 -13.73
CA PHE A 46 -20.48 -13.47 -13.84
C PHE A 46 -20.03 -13.01 -15.24
N MET A 47 -19.13 -13.73 -15.89
CA MET A 47 -18.76 -13.46 -17.30
C MET A 47 -19.93 -13.69 -18.25
N SER A 48 -20.65 -14.80 -18.12
CA SER A 48 -21.82 -15.09 -18.98
C SER A 48 -22.94 -14.05 -18.85
N LYS A 49 -23.05 -13.43 -17.66
CA LYS A 49 -23.98 -12.33 -17.37
C LYS A 49 -23.38 -10.95 -17.67
N SER A 50 -22.18 -10.88 -18.25
CA SER A 50 -21.44 -9.65 -18.59
C SER A 50 -21.20 -8.70 -17.40
N LEU A 51 -21.15 -9.24 -16.18
CA LEU A 51 -20.88 -8.48 -14.95
C LEU A 51 -19.38 -8.24 -14.73
N ILE A 52 -18.56 -9.19 -15.18
CA ILE A 52 -17.11 -9.08 -15.24
C ILE A 52 -16.62 -9.38 -16.66
N ARG A 53 -15.39 -8.97 -16.95
CA ARG A 53 -14.69 -9.29 -18.21
C ARG A 53 -13.32 -9.86 -17.88
N GLN A 54 -12.81 -10.73 -18.75
CA GLN A 54 -11.45 -11.25 -18.64
C GLN A 54 -10.58 -10.66 -19.76
N SER A 55 -9.38 -10.20 -19.42
CA SER A 55 -8.36 -9.75 -20.37
C SER A 55 -7.64 -10.94 -21.01
N VAL A 56 -6.89 -10.68 -22.09
CA VAL A 56 -6.06 -11.69 -22.77
C VAL A 56 -4.99 -12.27 -21.83
N GLU A 57 -4.54 -11.48 -20.85
CA GLU A 57 -3.58 -11.86 -19.81
C GLU A 57 -4.24 -12.67 -18.67
N GLY A 58 -5.53 -12.98 -18.77
CA GLY A 58 -6.26 -13.81 -17.82
C GLY A 58 -6.76 -13.08 -16.57
N ARG A 59 -6.59 -11.76 -16.47
CA ARG A 59 -7.10 -10.93 -15.36
C ARG A 59 -8.56 -10.58 -15.56
N TYR A 60 -9.29 -10.47 -14.47
CA TYR A 60 -10.69 -10.06 -14.46
C TYR A 60 -10.81 -8.57 -14.16
N ASP A 61 -11.86 -7.93 -14.66
CA ASP A 61 -12.19 -6.53 -14.40
C ASP A 61 -13.70 -6.36 -14.23
N ILE A 62 -14.09 -5.39 -13.39
CA ILE A 62 -15.48 -5.01 -13.13
C ILE A 62 -15.70 -3.59 -13.64
N HIS A 63 -16.72 -3.41 -14.45
CA HIS A 63 -17.08 -2.06 -14.93
C HIS A 63 -17.32 -1.11 -13.75
N GLY A 64 -16.74 0.10 -13.79
CA GLY A 64 -16.72 1.02 -12.65
C GLY A 64 -18.08 1.29 -12.00
N LEU A 65 -19.15 1.44 -12.80
CA LEU A 65 -20.52 1.61 -12.29
C LEU A 65 -21.08 0.37 -11.57
N LEU A 66 -20.77 -0.83 -12.07
CA LEU A 66 -21.17 -2.08 -11.42
C LEU A 66 -20.41 -2.27 -10.10
N ARG A 67 -19.12 -1.97 -10.10
CA ARG A 67 -18.29 -2.01 -8.89
C ARG A 67 -18.84 -1.06 -7.84
N GLN A 68 -19.11 0.19 -8.20
CA GLN A 68 -19.65 1.19 -7.28
C GLN A 68 -20.98 0.72 -6.68
N TYR A 69 -21.91 0.27 -7.50
CA TYR A 69 -23.21 -0.23 -7.01
C TYR A 69 -23.03 -1.42 -6.06
N ALA A 70 -22.21 -2.40 -6.43
CA ALA A 70 -21.92 -3.55 -5.56
C ALA A 70 -21.23 -3.15 -4.25
N GLN A 71 -20.40 -2.11 -4.27
CA GLN A 71 -19.74 -1.56 -3.09
C GLN A 71 -20.71 -0.83 -2.16
N GLU A 72 -21.67 -0.09 -2.72
CA GLU A 72 -22.77 0.51 -1.96
C GLU A 72 -23.61 -0.57 -1.29
N GLN A 73 -23.91 -1.67 -1.99
CA GLN A 73 -24.61 -2.80 -1.40
C GLN A 73 -23.80 -3.50 -0.30
N LEU A 74 -22.49 -3.71 -0.51
CA LEU A 74 -21.60 -4.26 0.52
C LEU A 74 -21.55 -3.38 1.77
N SER A 75 -21.64 -2.05 1.61
CA SER A 75 -21.60 -1.12 2.74
C SER A 75 -22.81 -1.19 3.68
N LEU A 76 -23.89 -1.85 3.25
CA LEU A 76 -25.06 -2.09 4.10
C LEU A 76 -24.80 -3.19 5.15
N ASP A 77 -23.81 -4.04 4.93
CA ASP A 77 -23.35 -5.06 5.87
C ASP A 77 -21.93 -4.71 6.34
N SER A 78 -21.84 -4.06 7.50
CA SER A 78 -20.56 -3.60 8.04
C SER A 78 -19.62 -4.75 8.42
N GLU A 79 -20.16 -5.90 8.83
CA GLU A 79 -19.36 -7.05 9.25
C GLU A 79 -18.72 -7.71 8.02
N GLU A 80 -19.51 -7.99 6.99
CA GLU A 80 -19.03 -8.53 5.72
C GLU A 80 -18.04 -7.57 5.06
N GLN A 81 -18.34 -6.26 5.06
CA GLN A 81 -17.43 -5.26 4.53
C GLN A 81 -16.07 -5.29 5.25
N GLN A 82 -16.06 -5.39 6.58
CA GLN A 82 -14.82 -5.41 7.35
C GLN A 82 -14.04 -6.71 7.12
N ALA A 83 -14.72 -7.86 7.05
CA ALA A 83 -14.11 -9.15 6.76
C ALA A 83 -13.41 -9.16 5.39
N VAL A 84 -14.07 -8.62 4.36
CA VAL A 84 -13.51 -8.55 3.00
C VAL A 84 -12.31 -7.61 2.93
N LYS A 85 -12.38 -6.45 3.61
CA LYS A 85 -11.24 -5.51 3.69
C LYS A 85 -10.04 -6.15 4.39
N GLU A 86 -10.26 -6.90 5.45
CA GLU A 86 -9.22 -7.63 6.16
C GLU A 86 -8.56 -8.69 5.26
N ASN A 87 -9.37 -9.54 4.60
CA ASN A 87 -8.86 -10.54 3.66
C ASN A 87 -8.05 -9.90 2.52
N HIS A 88 -8.53 -8.76 2.00
CA HIS A 88 -7.86 -7.99 0.96
C HIS A 88 -6.49 -7.48 1.43
N SER A 89 -6.41 -6.85 2.60
CA SER A 89 -5.15 -6.38 3.16
C SER A 89 -4.17 -7.52 3.46
N ARG A 90 -4.66 -8.64 4.01
CA ARG A 90 -3.83 -9.82 4.28
C ARG A 90 -3.26 -10.44 3.02
N TYR A 91 -4.08 -10.58 1.99
CA TYR A 91 -3.64 -11.10 0.69
C TYR A 91 -2.52 -10.24 0.10
N PHE A 92 -2.69 -8.92 0.07
CA PHE A 92 -1.71 -8.02 -0.54
C PHE A 92 -0.44 -7.82 0.31
N ALA A 93 -0.54 -7.91 1.63
CA ALA A 93 0.63 -7.97 2.50
C ALA A 93 1.47 -9.21 2.21
N HIS A 94 0.82 -10.38 2.16
CA HIS A 94 1.51 -11.62 1.81
C HIS A 94 2.10 -11.58 0.39
N PHE A 95 1.34 -11.05 -0.57
CA PHE A 95 1.78 -10.89 -1.97
C PHE A 95 3.09 -10.09 -2.08
N LEU A 96 3.23 -8.97 -1.35
CA LEU A 96 4.49 -8.23 -1.33
C LEU A 96 5.58 -8.96 -0.54
N GLN A 97 5.22 -9.56 0.60
CA GLN A 97 6.17 -10.27 1.45
C GLN A 97 6.86 -11.42 0.70
N GLU A 98 6.13 -12.22 -0.08
CA GLU A 98 6.69 -13.30 -0.91
C GLU A 98 7.69 -12.78 -1.97
N ARG A 99 7.58 -11.51 -2.33
CA ARG A 99 8.39 -10.86 -3.38
C ARG A 99 9.51 -10.01 -2.81
N ARG A 100 9.62 -9.87 -1.48
CA ARG A 100 10.56 -8.98 -0.81
C ARG A 100 12.02 -9.25 -1.19
N ASP A 101 12.46 -10.49 -1.13
CA ASP A 101 13.83 -10.87 -1.48
C ASP A 101 14.18 -10.51 -2.93
N ALA A 102 13.20 -10.63 -3.84
CA ALA A 102 13.38 -10.26 -5.24
C ALA A 102 13.41 -8.74 -5.42
N LEU A 103 12.56 -7.99 -4.70
CA LEU A 103 12.59 -6.52 -4.70
C LEU A 103 13.93 -5.97 -4.21
N ASP A 104 14.56 -6.63 -3.24
CA ASP A 104 15.84 -6.22 -2.67
C ASP A 104 17.05 -6.56 -3.57
N ARG A 105 17.00 -7.69 -4.29
CA ARG A 105 18.16 -8.22 -5.05
C ARG A 105 18.11 -7.96 -6.55
N GLU A 106 16.92 -8.03 -7.13
CA GLU A 106 16.70 -8.05 -8.57
C GLU A 106 15.68 -6.99 -8.91
N GLN A 107 16.15 -5.77 -9.18
CA GLN A 107 15.34 -4.66 -9.76
C GLN A 107 14.93 -5.02 -11.20
N THR A 108 14.16 -6.08 -11.35
CA THR A 108 13.81 -6.69 -12.62
C THR A 108 12.51 -6.08 -13.14
N PRO A 109 12.47 -5.64 -14.41
CA PRO A 109 11.24 -5.15 -15.04
C PRO A 109 10.05 -6.11 -14.91
N GLN A 110 10.30 -7.41 -14.86
CA GLN A 110 9.29 -8.46 -14.73
C GLN A 110 8.50 -8.36 -13.42
N LEU A 111 9.18 -8.14 -12.29
CA LEU A 111 8.53 -8.03 -10.99
C LEU A 111 7.67 -6.77 -10.90
N ARG A 112 8.13 -5.68 -11.52
CA ARG A 112 7.33 -4.47 -11.68
C ARG A 112 6.07 -4.75 -12.48
N ASP A 113 6.19 -5.40 -13.64
CA ASP A 113 5.05 -5.67 -14.52
C ASP A 113 4.03 -6.64 -13.89
N GLU A 114 4.49 -7.51 -12.98
CA GLU A 114 3.63 -8.38 -12.18
C GLU A 114 2.82 -7.61 -11.12
N ILE A 115 3.46 -6.69 -10.39
CA ILE A 115 2.83 -5.97 -9.27
C ILE A 115 2.00 -4.77 -9.75
N ARG A 116 2.42 -4.11 -10.84
CA ARG A 116 1.83 -2.87 -11.33
C ARG A 116 0.31 -2.92 -11.56
N PRO A 117 -0.28 -3.99 -12.10
CA PRO A 117 -1.73 -4.10 -12.27
C PRO A 117 -2.52 -4.01 -10.95
N ASP A 118 -1.89 -4.30 -9.81
CA ASP A 118 -2.50 -4.36 -8.49
C ASP A 118 -2.19 -3.14 -7.60
N ILE A 119 -1.60 -2.09 -8.16
CA ILE A 119 -1.17 -0.91 -7.38
C ILE A 119 -2.33 -0.19 -6.68
N SER A 120 -3.48 -0.08 -7.34
CA SER A 120 -4.67 0.49 -6.71
C SER A 120 -5.19 -0.37 -5.57
N ASN A 121 -5.11 -1.70 -5.69
CA ASN A 121 -5.46 -2.63 -4.62
C ASN A 121 -4.46 -2.52 -3.46
N LEU A 122 -3.15 -2.45 -3.74
CA LEU A 122 -2.11 -2.29 -2.73
C LEU A 122 -2.26 -0.99 -1.92
N LYS A 123 -2.54 0.13 -2.59
CA LYS A 123 -2.79 1.42 -1.91
C LYS A 123 -3.96 1.32 -0.93
N ASP A 124 -5.06 0.72 -1.35
CA ASP A 124 -6.23 0.53 -0.49
C ASP A 124 -5.95 -0.43 0.67
N ALA A 125 -5.24 -1.53 0.38
CA ALA A 125 -4.84 -2.53 1.38
C ALA A 125 -3.95 -1.94 2.48
N VAL A 126 -2.92 -1.17 2.11
CA VAL A 126 -2.01 -0.49 3.03
C VAL A 126 -2.75 0.53 3.88
N ASN A 127 -3.62 1.35 3.26
CA ASN A 127 -4.44 2.32 3.97
C ASN A 127 -5.39 1.67 4.99
N HIS A 128 -5.95 0.51 4.66
CA HIS A 128 -6.78 -0.23 5.59
C HIS A 128 -5.96 -0.80 6.76
N ALA A 129 -4.82 -1.43 6.46
CA ALA A 129 -3.93 -2.00 7.47
C ALA A 129 -3.51 -0.94 8.49
N PHE A 130 -3.15 0.27 8.07
CA PHE A 130 -2.74 1.36 8.98
C PHE A 130 -3.84 1.82 9.92
N ARG A 131 -5.10 1.59 9.57
CA ARG A 131 -6.23 2.01 10.39
C ARG A 131 -6.61 0.98 11.44
N ILE A 132 -6.36 -0.31 11.18
CA ILE A 132 -6.96 -1.43 11.92
C ILE A 132 -5.93 -2.41 12.49
N TRP A 133 -4.81 -2.65 11.82
CA TRP A 133 -3.83 -3.65 12.24
C TRP A 133 -2.99 -3.16 13.41
N GLU A 134 -2.42 -4.13 14.12
CA GLU A 134 -1.38 -3.89 15.11
C GLU A 134 -0.15 -3.23 14.47
N GLU A 135 0.53 -2.39 15.26
CA GLU A 135 1.58 -1.49 14.79
C GLU A 135 2.68 -2.22 14.01
N ALA A 136 3.22 -3.31 14.57
CA ALA A 136 4.31 -4.06 13.95
C ALA A 136 3.94 -4.69 12.60
N GLU A 137 2.72 -5.20 12.45
CA GLU A 137 2.25 -5.81 11.21
C GLU A 137 2.03 -4.77 10.12
N ALA A 138 1.39 -3.66 10.48
CA ALA A 138 1.18 -2.54 9.56
C ALA A 138 2.51 -1.91 9.10
N LEU A 139 3.48 -1.74 10.01
CA LEU A 139 4.84 -1.29 9.66
C LEU A 139 5.55 -2.28 8.73
N GLY A 140 5.42 -3.58 8.97
CA GLY A 140 5.95 -4.61 8.08
C GLY A 140 5.43 -4.46 6.64
N PHE A 141 4.11 -4.36 6.49
CA PHE A 141 3.48 -4.19 5.18
C PHE A 141 3.87 -2.86 4.51
N MET A 142 3.94 -1.76 5.27
CA MET A 142 4.43 -0.48 4.76
C MET A 142 5.87 -0.58 4.25
N ARG A 143 6.78 -1.24 4.98
CA ARG A 143 8.19 -1.39 4.59
C ARG A 143 8.30 -2.12 3.26
N ASP A 144 7.54 -3.19 3.08
CA ASP A 144 7.52 -3.97 1.83
C ASP A 144 6.93 -3.13 0.67
N PHE A 145 5.89 -2.34 0.94
CA PHE A 145 5.32 -1.40 -0.03
C PHE A 145 6.29 -0.28 -0.43
N CYS A 146 7.05 0.27 0.51
CA CYS A 146 8.11 1.24 0.25
C CYS A 146 9.29 0.61 -0.51
N ALA A 147 9.63 -0.66 -0.25
CA ALA A 147 10.66 -1.39 -0.98
C ALA A 147 10.26 -1.57 -2.47
N PHE A 148 8.97 -1.85 -2.72
CA PHE A 148 8.45 -1.89 -4.08
C PHE A 148 8.64 -0.57 -4.84
N TYR A 149 8.30 0.59 -4.26
CA TYR A 149 8.49 1.84 -4.98
C TYR A 149 9.95 2.25 -5.12
N ARG A 150 10.82 1.93 -4.15
CA ARG A 150 12.27 2.16 -4.28
C ARG A 150 12.87 1.39 -5.46
N SER A 151 12.39 0.19 -5.74
CA SER A 151 12.87 -0.64 -6.85
C SER A 151 12.24 -0.30 -8.20
N THR A 152 11.17 0.50 -8.25
CA THR A 152 10.39 0.70 -9.48
C THR A 152 10.18 2.15 -9.89
N ASN A 153 9.73 3.01 -8.98
CA ASN A 153 9.39 4.41 -9.28
C ASN A 153 9.31 5.27 -8.01
N TYR A 154 10.39 6.00 -7.70
CA TYR A 154 10.46 6.91 -6.57
C TYR A 154 9.42 8.04 -6.62
N TYR A 155 9.15 8.62 -7.79
CA TYR A 155 8.18 9.72 -7.91
C TYR A 155 6.77 9.27 -7.53
N GLU A 156 6.32 8.15 -8.09
CA GLU A 156 5.00 7.61 -7.77
C GLU A 156 4.91 7.18 -6.30
N GLY A 157 5.98 6.56 -5.76
CA GLY A 157 6.00 6.17 -4.36
C GLY A 157 5.90 7.37 -3.42
N LEU A 158 6.65 8.46 -3.69
CA LEU A 158 6.59 9.68 -2.90
C LEU A 158 5.19 10.31 -2.92
N ASP A 159 4.55 10.39 -4.10
CA ASP A 159 3.19 10.92 -4.23
C ASP A 159 2.19 10.10 -3.41
N VAL A 160 2.34 8.78 -3.41
CA VAL A 160 1.47 7.87 -2.66
C VAL A 160 1.68 8.01 -1.16
N LEU A 161 2.93 8.01 -0.70
CA LEU A 161 3.25 8.21 0.72
C LEU A 161 2.68 9.54 1.22
N ARG A 162 2.85 10.62 0.44
CA ARG A 162 2.30 11.95 0.74
C ARG A 162 0.77 11.95 0.82
N GLN A 163 0.07 11.17 0.00
CA GLN A 163 -1.37 11.04 0.11
C GLN A 163 -1.78 10.36 1.41
N ILE A 164 -1.05 9.31 1.82
CA ILE A 164 -1.34 8.59 3.06
C ILE A 164 -1.04 9.46 4.29
N SER A 165 0.13 10.11 4.34
CA SER A 165 0.52 10.97 5.45
C SER A 165 -0.40 12.19 5.59
N ARG A 166 -0.85 12.80 4.48
CA ARG A 166 -1.88 13.85 4.51
C ARG A 166 -3.19 13.33 5.08
N GLY A 167 -3.67 12.16 4.65
CA GLY A 167 -4.90 11.58 5.19
C GLY A 167 -4.84 11.32 6.69
N LEU A 168 -3.68 10.89 7.22
CA LEU A 168 -3.48 10.75 8.67
C LEU A 168 -3.51 12.11 9.38
N ARG A 169 -2.86 13.13 8.83
CA ARG A 169 -2.85 14.49 9.39
C ARG A 169 -4.23 15.14 9.37
N ASP A 170 -5.00 14.92 8.30
CA ASP A 170 -6.38 15.40 8.17
C ASP A 170 -7.31 14.73 9.21
N ASP A 171 -7.02 13.47 9.56
CA ASP A 171 -7.67 12.74 10.67
C ASP A 171 -7.21 13.23 12.06
N GLY A 172 -6.36 14.26 12.14
CA GLY A 172 -5.85 14.85 13.38
C GLY A 172 -4.73 14.04 14.06
N ILE A 173 -4.08 13.14 13.33
CA ILE A 173 -2.98 12.33 13.86
C ILE A 173 -1.67 13.13 13.86
N GLU A 174 -1.02 13.19 15.03
CA GLU A 174 0.30 13.79 15.22
C GLU A 174 1.39 12.71 15.33
N MET A 175 2.66 13.11 15.12
CA MET A 175 3.83 12.20 15.22
C MET A 175 4.21 12.01 16.68
N GLU A 176 3.42 11.20 17.39
CA GLU A 176 3.57 10.95 18.83
C GLU A 176 3.94 9.49 19.12
N LEU A 177 4.85 9.30 20.08
CA LEU A 177 5.25 7.98 20.58
C LEU A 177 4.11 7.34 21.39
N GLY A 178 3.93 6.02 21.24
CA GLY A 178 2.92 5.25 21.98
C GLY A 178 1.52 5.26 21.36
N SER A 179 1.34 5.91 20.20
CA SER A 179 0.14 5.81 19.37
C SER A 179 0.48 5.05 18.08
N PRO A 180 -0.15 3.90 17.77
CA PRO A 180 0.13 3.14 16.54
C PRO A 180 0.06 3.99 15.26
N ARG A 181 -0.90 4.93 15.22
CA ARG A 181 -1.05 5.83 14.07
C ARG A 181 0.00 6.96 14.05
N GLY A 182 0.43 7.43 15.22
CA GLY A 182 1.53 8.38 15.35
C GLY A 182 2.86 7.77 14.92
N THR A 183 3.14 6.53 15.36
CA THR A 183 4.28 5.71 14.91
C THR A 183 4.25 5.51 13.40
N MET A 184 3.08 5.20 12.82
CA MET A 184 2.92 5.04 11.38
C MET A 184 3.22 6.33 10.61
N LEU A 185 2.70 7.47 11.09
CA LEU A 185 2.95 8.78 10.48
C LEU A 185 4.43 9.13 10.52
N LEU A 186 5.11 8.85 11.65
CA LEU A 186 6.55 9.03 11.78
C LEU A 186 7.33 8.16 10.78
N ALA A 187 6.97 6.88 10.67
CA ALA A 187 7.61 5.96 9.74
C ALA A 187 7.45 6.39 8.28
N ILE A 188 6.23 6.74 7.84
CA ILE A 188 5.96 7.24 6.48
C ILE A 188 6.77 8.51 6.20
N THR A 189 6.83 9.43 7.17
CA THR A 189 7.59 10.69 7.02
C THR A 189 9.09 10.42 6.82
N ALA A 190 9.66 9.42 7.51
CA ALA A 190 11.05 9.00 7.30
C ALA A 190 11.29 8.43 5.89
N PHE A 191 10.33 7.65 5.35
CA PHE A 191 10.39 7.17 3.98
C PHE A 191 10.25 8.30 2.96
N GLU A 192 9.34 9.24 3.17
CA GLU A 192 9.21 10.44 2.31
C GLU A 192 10.55 11.19 2.21
N CYS A 193 11.23 11.41 3.35
CA CYS A 193 12.54 12.05 3.37
C CYS A 193 13.59 11.29 2.53
N ALA A 194 13.63 9.96 2.65
CA ALA A 194 14.55 9.13 1.87
C ALA A 194 14.23 9.15 0.37
N PHE A 195 12.94 9.17 0.01
CA PHE A 195 12.50 9.25 -1.39
C PHE A 195 12.83 10.61 -1.99
N GLU A 196 12.54 11.71 -1.29
CA GLU A 196 12.88 13.07 -1.71
C GLU A 196 14.40 13.24 -1.92
N SER A 197 15.18 12.74 -0.97
CA SER A 197 16.65 12.71 -1.07
C SER A 197 17.12 11.93 -2.31
N SER A 198 16.52 10.77 -2.59
CA SER A 198 16.84 9.94 -3.76
C SER A 198 16.49 10.62 -5.09
N LEU A 199 15.51 11.54 -5.07
CA LEU A 199 15.13 12.37 -6.21
C LEU A 199 15.99 13.65 -6.34
N GLY A 200 16.99 13.84 -5.47
CA GLY A 200 17.86 15.02 -5.46
C GLY A 200 17.20 16.28 -4.91
N SER A 201 16.04 16.15 -4.23
CA SER A 201 15.42 17.27 -3.52
C SER A 201 16.17 17.58 -2.24
N SER A 202 16.05 18.83 -1.76
CA SER A 202 16.52 19.26 -0.44
C SER A 202 15.37 19.68 0.49
N GLU A 203 14.12 19.56 0.04
CA GLU A 203 12.93 19.98 0.79
C GLU A 203 12.73 19.16 2.06
N HIS A 204 13.21 17.91 2.08
CA HIS A 204 13.13 17.02 3.23
C HIS A 204 13.96 17.46 4.43
N LYS A 205 14.94 18.35 4.25
CA LYS A 205 15.97 18.64 5.27
C LYS A 205 15.35 18.98 6.63
N GLN A 206 14.48 19.99 6.67
CA GLN A 206 13.90 20.46 7.93
C GLN A 206 13.08 19.34 8.59
N VAL A 207 12.24 18.66 7.80
CA VAL A 207 11.41 17.55 8.28
C VAL A 207 12.26 16.43 8.84
N ALA A 208 13.34 16.05 8.16
CA ALA A 208 14.27 15.02 8.61
C ALA A 208 15.01 15.42 9.90
N GLU A 209 15.41 16.69 10.03
CA GLU A 209 16.00 17.22 11.28
C GLU A 209 15.01 17.19 12.45
N ASP A 210 13.73 17.47 12.19
CA ASP A 210 12.66 17.48 13.20
C ASP A 210 12.31 16.07 13.70
N ILE A 211 12.27 15.07 12.80
CA ILE A 211 11.90 13.69 13.17
C ILE A 211 13.08 12.86 13.69
N LEU A 212 14.34 13.23 13.38
CA LEU A 212 15.53 12.49 13.81
C LEU A 212 15.60 12.26 15.33
N PRO A 213 15.41 13.27 16.22
CA PRO A 213 15.46 13.03 17.66
C PRO A 213 14.35 12.07 18.11
N ILE A 214 13.15 12.15 17.51
CA ILE A 214 12.04 11.25 17.83
C ILE A 214 12.39 9.81 17.44
N LEU A 215 12.91 9.60 16.22
CA LEU A 215 13.32 8.28 15.73
C LEU A 215 14.39 7.64 16.62
N ARG A 216 15.31 8.43 17.19
CA ARG A 216 16.35 7.94 18.12
C ARG A 216 15.80 7.40 19.44
N GLU A 217 14.58 7.79 19.82
CA GLU A 217 13.88 7.29 21.00
C GLU A 217 13.01 6.06 20.70
N THR A 218 13.02 5.58 19.45
CA THR A 218 12.21 4.44 18.98
C THR A 218 13.04 3.22 18.62
N GLU A 219 12.37 2.08 18.46
CA GLU A 219 12.96 0.86 17.87
C GLU A 219 12.76 0.79 16.34
N LEU A 220 12.43 1.92 15.69
CA LEU A 220 12.22 2.01 14.24
C LEU A 220 13.55 2.11 13.48
N THR A 221 14.38 1.07 13.59
CA THR A 221 15.73 1.02 13.01
C THR A 221 15.76 1.31 11.50
N PRO A 222 14.90 0.69 10.65
CA PRO A 222 14.86 1.00 9.22
C PRO A 222 14.51 2.46 8.93
N GLU A 223 13.58 3.04 9.67
CA GLU A 223 13.14 4.43 9.51
C GLU A 223 14.23 5.41 9.94
N LEU A 224 14.91 5.13 11.06
CA LEU A 224 16.09 5.89 11.51
C LEU A 224 17.20 5.87 10.46
N ALA A 225 17.51 4.70 9.88
CA ALA A 225 18.47 4.57 8.80
C ALA A 225 18.07 5.41 7.58
N ASN A 226 16.81 5.36 7.15
CA ASN A 226 16.32 6.17 6.02
C ASN A 226 16.41 7.68 6.29
N CYS A 227 16.11 8.13 7.51
CA CYS A 227 16.24 9.53 7.90
C CYS A 227 17.71 10.00 7.87
N LEU A 228 18.62 9.19 8.43
CA LEU A 228 20.06 9.46 8.42
C LEU A 228 20.64 9.48 6.99
N LEU A 229 20.21 8.54 6.13
CA LEU A 229 20.54 8.53 4.71
C LEU A 229 20.12 9.84 4.03
N ALA A 230 18.88 10.28 4.26
CA ALA A 230 18.34 11.49 3.65
C ALA A 230 19.13 12.75 4.05
N LEU A 231 19.45 12.90 5.35
CA LEU A 231 20.26 13.99 5.85
C LEU A 231 21.72 13.92 5.38
N GLY A 232 22.27 12.70 5.30
CA GLY A 232 23.62 12.45 4.79
C GLY A 232 23.77 12.94 3.35
N CYS A 233 22.88 12.52 2.45
CA CYS A 233 22.87 12.96 1.05
C CYS A 233 22.74 14.48 0.93
N TYR A 234 21.82 15.11 1.67
CA TYR A 234 21.69 16.57 1.69
C TYR A 234 23.01 17.29 2.06
N ARG A 235 23.71 16.77 3.08
CA ARG A 235 24.98 17.34 3.57
C ARG A 235 26.12 17.19 2.57
N VAL A 236 26.14 16.09 1.79
CA VAL A 236 27.06 15.97 0.64
C VAL A 236 26.85 17.10 -0.36
N PHE A 237 25.60 17.37 -0.75
CA PHE A 237 25.30 18.47 -1.68
C PHE A 237 25.61 19.85 -1.09
N SER A 238 25.52 20.00 0.22
CA SER A 238 25.86 21.24 0.95
C SER A 238 27.35 21.36 1.31
N SER A 239 28.20 20.44 0.86
CA SER A 239 29.65 20.39 1.16
C SER A 239 30.01 20.21 2.64
N ASP A 240 29.09 19.76 3.49
CA ASP A 240 29.37 19.36 4.88
C ASP A 240 29.73 17.87 4.94
N TYR A 241 30.90 17.54 4.42
CA TYR A 241 31.34 16.15 4.28
C TYR A 241 31.57 15.45 5.61
N SER A 242 32.03 16.16 6.66
CA SER A 242 32.25 15.57 7.98
C SER A 242 30.96 15.02 8.57
N THR A 243 29.90 15.82 8.55
CA THR A 243 28.61 15.43 9.14
C THR A 243 27.81 14.54 8.19
N ALA A 244 28.08 14.60 6.88
CA ALA A 244 27.57 13.62 5.92
C ALA A 244 28.13 12.21 6.19
N ILE A 245 29.45 12.09 6.38
CA ILE A 245 30.11 10.80 6.67
C ILE A 245 29.54 10.20 7.95
N ALA A 246 29.39 10.99 9.02
CA ALA A 246 28.83 10.51 10.29
C ALA A 246 27.43 9.91 10.08
N ASN A 247 26.52 10.65 9.44
CA ASN A 247 25.16 10.20 9.18
C ASN A 247 25.10 8.94 8.30
N LEU A 248 25.84 8.93 7.20
CA LEU A 248 25.82 7.80 6.26
C LEU A 248 26.43 6.55 6.91
N SER A 249 27.50 6.70 7.69
CA SER A 249 28.13 5.58 8.39
C SER A 249 27.16 4.97 9.41
N GLU A 250 26.50 5.81 10.21
CA GLU A 250 25.48 5.36 11.16
C GLU A 250 24.32 4.67 10.42
N SER A 251 23.79 5.30 9.36
CA SER A 251 22.72 4.73 8.53
C SER A 251 23.05 3.33 8.01
N THR A 252 24.29 3.08 7.59
CA THR A 252 24.69 1.75 7.07
C THR A 252 25.00 0.72 8.14
N SER A 253 25.16 1.15 9.41
CA SER A 253 25.45 0.25 10.54
C SER A 253 24.21 -0.28 11.25
N LEU A 254 23.05 0.36 11.01
CA LEU A 254 21.72 -0.01 11.51
C LEU A 254 21.13 -1.16 10.68
#